data_AF-A0A7S0WLR1-F1
#
_entry.id   AF-A0A7S0WLR1-F1
#
_cell.length_a   1.000
_cell.length_b   1.000
_cell.length_c   1.000
_cell.angle_alpha   90.00
_cell.angle_beta   90.00
_cell.angle_gamma   90.00
#
_symmetry.space_group_name_H-M   'P 1'
#
loop_
_entity.id
_entity.type
_entity.pdbx_description
1 polymer ?
#
loop_
_entity_poly.entity_id
_entity_poly.type
_entity_poly.pdbx_seq_one_letter_code
_entity_poly.pdbx_strand_id
1 'polypeptide(L)'
;PVRYALWIMTELAIIASDVPEVIGTALALKLIFNIPTWVGVVLTSMSTLVFLGLQSFGVRKLEAFMASLIGVMSLCFLAEVMYVDAPAGPVVAGIILPRLPG
;
A
#
# COMPACT_ATOMS: atom_id res chain seq x y z
N PRO A 1 -17.91 12.95 26.59
CA PRO A 1 -18.54 12.02 25.60
C PRO A 1 -17.97 12.14 24.18
N VAL A 2 -17.96 13.33 23.57
CA VAL A 2 -17.52 13.53 22.17
C VAL A 2 -16.04 13.17 21.95
N ARG A 3 -15.13 13.51 22.87
CA ARG A 3 -13.71 13.09 22.82
C ARG A 3 -13.53 11.57 22.72
N TYR A 4 -14.32 10.79 23.46
CA TYR A 4 -14.23 9.32 23.43
C TYR A 4 -14.78 8.77 22.11
N ALA A 5 -15.86 9.34 21.58
CA ALA A 5 -16.39 8.95 20.28
C ALA A 5 -15.40 9.23 19.13
N LEU A 6 -14.77 10.41 19.10
CA LEU A 6 -13.72 10.71 18.12
C LEU A 6 -12.50 9.80 18.29
N TRP A 7 -12.08 9.52 19.52
CA TRP A 7 -10.95 8.62 19.76
C TRP A 7 -11.20 7.22 19.18
N ILE A 8 -12.39 6.65 19.41
CA ILE A 8 -12.77 5.33 18.86
C ILE A 8 -12.77 5.34 17.31
N MET A 9 -13.32 6.39 16.69
CA MET A 9 -13.31 6.51 15.23
C MET A 9 -11.89 6.58 14.67
N THR A 10 -11.01 7.35 15.31
CA THR A 10 -9.60 7.46 14.90
C THR A 10 -8.87 6.13 15.07
N GLU A 11 -9.07 5.42 16.18
CA GLU A 11 -8.47 4.12 16.42
C GLU A 11 -8.91 3.09 15.36
N LEU A 12 -10.20 3.05 15.04
CA LEU A 12 -10.75 2.21 13.97
C LEU A 12 -10.18 2.58 12.60
N ALA A 13 -10.02 3.87 12.30
CA ALA A 13 -9.45 4.32 11.04
C ALA A 13 -7.97 3.91 10.90
N ILE A 14 -7.19 3.99 11.98
CA ILE A 14 -5.79 3.55 12.01
C ILE A 14 -5.71 2.04 11.75
N ILE A 15 -6.53 1.24 12.45
CA ILE A 15 -6.57 -0.22 12.23
C ILE A 15 -7.01 -0.54 10.79
N ALA A 16 -8.03 0.15 10.27
CA ALA A 16 -8.51 -0.06 8.91
C ALA A 16 -7.46 0.27 7.84
N SER A 17 -6.57 1.25 8.11
CA SER A 17 -5.47 1.59 7.21
C SER A 17 -4.34 0.55 7.21
N ASP A 18 -4.12 -0.17 8.32
CA ASP A 18 -3.06 -1.16 8.47
C ASP A 18 -3.45 -2.55 7.93
N VAL A 19 -4.74 -2.90 7.99
CA VAL A 19 -5.26 -4.20 7.50
C VAL A 19 -4.86 -4.52 6.05
N PRO A 20 -5.00 -3.60 5.07
CA PRO A 20 -4.54 -3.84 3.71
C PRO A 20 -3.04 -4.11 3.58
N GLU A 21 -2.21 -3.48 4.41
CA GLU A 21 -0.75 -3.66 4.39
C GLU A 21 -0.37 -5.07 4.85
N VAL A 22 -0.98 -5.56 5.92
CA VAL A 22 -0.78 -6.93 6.43
C VAL A 22 -1.27 -7.98 5.44
N ILE A 23 -2.44 -7.77 4.84
CA ILE A 23 -2.99 -8.70 3.85
C ILE A 23 -2.14 -8.72 2.58
N GLY A 24 -1.72 -7.55 2.09
CA GLY A 24 -0.91 -7.42 0.87
C GLY A 24 0.44 -8.11 1.00
N THR A 25 1.14 -7.90 2.11
CA THR A 25 2.44 -8.54 2.38
C THR A 25 2.33 -10.05 2.56
N ALA A 26 1.30 -10.53 3.28
CA ALA A 26 1.05 -11.96 3.44
C ALA A 26 0.72 -12.66 2.10
N LEU A 27 -0.06 -12.00 1.24
CA LEU A 27 -0.37 -12.50 -0.10
C LEU A 27 0.87 -12.50 -1.01
N ALA A 28 1.68 -11.44 -0.98
CA ALA A 28 2.91 -11.36 -1.77
C ALA A 28 3.88 -12.50 -1.40
N LEU A 29 4.09 -12.75 -0.11
CA LEU A 29 4.94 -13.85 0.37
C LEU A 29 4.38 -15.23 -0.02
N LYS A 30 3.06 -15.39 0.03
CA LYS A 30 2.41 -16.63 -0.43
C LYS A 30 2.62 -16.86 -1.93
N LEU A 31 2.55 -15.82 -2.75
CA LEU A 31 2.74 -15.95 -4.20
C LEU A 31 4.20 -16.21 -4.58
N ILE A 32 5.16 -15.53 -3.93
CA ILE A 32 6.58 -15.63 -4.26
C ILE A 32 7.21 -16.92 -3.71
N PHE A 33 6.90 -17.28 -2.46
CA PHE A 33 7.59 -18.36 -1.75
C PHE A 33 6.70 -19.59 -1.46
N ASN A 34 5.40 -19.54 -1.79
CA ASN A 34 4.43 -20.59 -1.47
C ASN A 34 4.34 -20.92 0.04
N ILE A 35 4.69 -19.96 0.90
CA ILE A 35 4.71 -20.12 2.36
C ILE A 35 3.29 -19.94 2.94
N PRO A 36 2.92 -20.65 4.01
CA PRO A 36 1.65 -20.45 4.71
C PRO A 36 1.48 -19.02 5.23
N THR A 37 0.26 -18.51 5.12
CA THR A 37 -0.10 -17.12 5.44
C THR A 37 0.23 -16.70 6.87
N TRP A 38 0.20 -17.64 7.82
CA TRP A 38 0.56 -17.40 9.22
C TRP A 38 1.99 -16.86 9.38
N VAL A 39 2.95 -17.37 8.60
CA VAL A 39 4.33 -16.88 8.62
C VAL A 39 4.41 -15.48 8.01
N GLY A 40 3.63 -15.23 6.96
CA GLY A 40 3.53 -13.90 6.34
C GLY A 40 3.09 -12.83 7.32
N VAL A 41 2.04 -13.10 8.12
CA VAL A 41 1.53 -12.15 9.14
C VAL A 41 2.58 -11.85 10.22
N VAL A 42 3.32 -12.86 10.68
CA VAL A 42 4.40 -12.66 11.66
C VAL A 42 5.50 -11.78 11.07
N LEU A 43 5.85 -11.99 9.79
CA LEU A 43 6.89 -11.23 9.11
C LEU A 43 6.49 -9.77 8.88
N THR A 44 5.20 -9.49 8.64
CA THR A 44 4.69 -8.12 8.59
C THR A 44 4.79 -7.43 9.94
N SER A 45 4.43 -8.11 11.04
CA SER A 45 4.56 -7.52 12.38
C SER A 45 6.02 -7.21 12.74
N MET A 46 6.97 -8.01 12.24
CA MET A 46 8.40 -7.71 12.37
C MET A 46 8.80 -6.50 11.52
N SER A 47 8.22 -6.34 10.33
CA SER A 47 8.52 -5.23 9.43
C SER A 47 8.07 -3.89 10.00
N THR A 48 6.90 -3.81 10.65
CA THR A 48 6.44 -2.58 11.34
C THR A 48 7.34 -2.21 12.52
N LEU A 49 7.83 -3.20 13.28
CA LEU A 49 8.85 -2.99 14.33
C LEU A 49 10.18 -2.49 13.75
N VAL A 50 10.61 -3.03 12.61
CA VAL A 50 11.82 -2.56 11.92
C VAL A 50 11.64 -1.12 11.45
N PHE A 51 10.49 -0.74 10.89
CA PHE A 51 10.20 0.64 10.51
C PHE A 51 10.22 1.59 11.71
N LEU A 52 9.62 1.20 12.84
CA LEU A 52 9.67 1.97 14.08
C LEU A 52 11.11 2.14 14.59
N GLY A 53 11.92 1.08 14.53
CA GLY A 53 13.34 1.15 14.85
C GLY A 53 14.12 2.05 13.89
N LEU A 54 13.81 2.00 12.60
CA LEU A 54 14.50 2.77 11.56
C LEU A 54 14.16 4.27 11.62
N GLN A 55 12.98 4.64 12.14
CA GLN A 55 12.64 6.04 12.41
C GLN A 55 13.65 6.71 13.36
N SER A 56 14.23 5.96 14.29
CA SER A 56 15.23 6.49 15.23
C SER A 56 16.58 6.86 14.58
N PHE A 57 16.88 6.32 13.39
CA PHE A 57 18.14 6.55 12.67
C PHE A 57 18.11 7.80 11.76
N GLY A 58 16.96 8.44 11.58
CA GLY A 58 16.84 9.73 10.88
C GLY A 58 15.76 9.76 9.81
N VAL A 59 14.80 10.67 9.97
CA VAL A 59 13.59 10.82 9.13
C VAL A 59 13.91 10.96 7.63
N ARG A 60 14.95 11.72 7.29
CA ARG A 60 15.29 12.02 5.89
C ARG A 60 15.77 10.80 5.09
N LYS A 61 16.34 9.79 5.75
CA LYS A 61 16.74 8.52 5.11
C LYS A 61 15.53 7.61 4.90
N LEU A 62 14.61 7.59 5.87
CA LEU A 62 13.38 6.81 5.80
C LEU A 62 12.43 7.34 4.71
N GLU A 63 12.33 8.66 4.57
CA GLU A 63 11.55 9.29 3.52
C GLU A 63 12.04 8.88 2.12
N ALA A 64 13.35 8.94 1.88
CA ALA A 64 13.93 8.51 0.60
C ALA A 64 13.69 7.01 0.32
N PHE A 65 13.74 6.17 1.36
CA PHE A 65 13.45 4.74 1.23
C PHE A 65 11.99 4.50 0.81
N MET A 66 11.02 5.11 1.49
CA MET A 66 9.61 5.00 1.12
C MET A 66 9.34 5.55 -0.29
N ALA A 67 9.94 6.69 -0.65
CA ALA A 67 9.82 7.25 -1.99
C ALA A 67 10.36 6.29 -3.06
N SER A 68 11.45 5.58 -2.78
CA SER A 68 12.00 4.59 -3.71
C SER A 68 11.06 3.38 -3.87
N LEU A 69 10.43 2.91 -2.80
CA LEU A 69 9.45 1.80 -2.85
C LEU A 69 8.23 2.18 -3.70
N ILE A 70 7.66 3.36 -3.46
CA ILE A 70 6.55 3.89 -4.25
C ILE A 70 6.96 4.07 -5.72
N GLY A 71 8.19 4.53 -5.96
CA GLY A 71 8.76 4.68 -7.30
C GLY A 71 8.82 3.35 -8.05
N VAL A 72 9.29 2.27 -7.41
CA VAL A 72 9.33 0.94 -8.02
C VAL A 72 7.92 0.44 -8.34
N MET A 73 6.97 0.60 -7.42
CA MET A 73 5.57 0.20 -7.65
C MET A 73 4.96 0.96 -8.83
N SER A 74 5.14 2.28 -8.87
CA SER A 74 4.64 3.14 -9.95
C SER A 74 5.26 2.76 -11.30
N LEU A 75 6.57 2.52 -11.33
CA LEU A 75 7.28 2.17 -12.55
C LEU A 75 6.86 0.79 -13.09
N CYS A 76 6.63 -0.18 -12.19
CA CYS A 76 6.10 -1.50 -12.55
C CYS A 76 4.72 -1.37 -13.20
N PHE A 77 3.79 -0.61 -12.58
CA PHE A 77 2.47 -0.37 -13.17
C PHE A 77 2.53 0.36 -14.50
N LEU A 78 3.39 1.36 -14.64
CA LEU A 78 3.57 2.07 -15.91
C LEU A 78 4.08 1.11 -17.00
N ALA A 79 5.06 0.26 -16.69
CA ALA A 79 5.57 -0.72 -17.63
C ALA A 79 4.49 -1.70 -18.10
N GLU A 80 3.67 -2.22 -17.18
CA GLU A 80 2.54 -3.11 -17.48
C GLU A 80 1.49 -2.42 -18.39
N VAL A 81 1.14 -1.17 -18.11
CA VAL A 81 0.18 -0.40 -18.92
C VAL A 81 0.70 -0.16 -20.34
N MET A 82 2.00 0.09 -20.49
CA MET A 82 2.64 0.27 -21.80
C MET A 82 2.74 -1.05 -22.55
N TYR A 83 2.99 -2.17 -21.86
CA TYR A 83 3.10 -3.50 -22.46
C TYR A 83 1.76 -4.04 -22.98
N VAL A 84 0.65 -3.73 -22.29
CA VAL A 84 -0.70 -4.19 -22.64
C VAL A 84 -1.32 -3.41 -23.82
N ASP A 85 -0.58 -2.47 -24.44
CA ASP A 85 -1.08 -1.60 -25.53
C ASP A 85 -2.42 -0.94 -25.15
N ALA A 86 -2.48 -0.42 -23.91
CA ALA A 86 -3.69 0.17 -23.37
C ALA A 86 -4.16 1.32 -24.29
N PRO A 87 -5.40 1.30 -24.80
CA PRO A 87 -5.87 2.32 -25.74
C PRO A 87 -5.92 3.68 -25.02
N ALA A 88 -4.94 4.54 -25.33
CA ALA A 88 -4.77 5.82 -24.65
C ALA A 88 -5.96 6.77 -24.86
N GLY A 89 -6.60 6.71 -26.04
CA GLY A 89 -7.78 7.53 -26.37
C GLY A 89 -8.93 7.40 -25.37
N PRO A 90 -9.47 6.20 -25.12
CA PRO A 90 -10.55 6.00 -24.14
C PRO A 90 -10.10 6.21 -22.68
N VAL A 91 -8.83 5.95 -22.32
CA VAL A 91 -8.31 6.22 -20.96
C VAL A 91 -8.29 7.72 -20.70
N VAL A 92 -7.75 8.51 -21.62
CA VAL A 92 -7.72 9.99 -21.50
C VAL A 92 -9.12 10.58 -21.56
N ALA A 93 -10.00 10.01 -22.40
CA ALA A 93 -11.41 10.41 -22.44
C ALA A 93 -12.12 10.12 -21.11
N GLY A 94 -11.82 9.01 -20.43
CA GLY A 94 -12.38 8.67 -19.11
C GLY A 94 -11.86 9.54 -17.97
N ILE A 95 -10.62 10.06 -18.07
CA ILE A 95 -10.06 11.02 -17.10
C ILE A 95 -10.76 12.38 -17.22
N ILE A 96 -11.13 12.80 -18.44
CA ILE A 96 -11.68 14.13 -18.72
C ILE A 96 -13.21 14.15 -18.62
N LEU A 97 -13.88 13.09 -19.07
CA LEU A 97 -15.33 12.98 -19.09
C LEU A 97 -15.79 11.94 -18.06
N PRO A 98 -16.28 12.37 -16.88
CA PRO A 98 -16.90 11.44 -15.93
C PRO A 98 -18.19 10.89 -16.57
N ARG A 99 -18.11 9.68 -17.10
CA ARG A 99 -19.28 8.97 -17.63
C ARG A 99 -19.99 8.29 -16.47
N LEU A 100 -21.21 8.71 -16.18
CA LEU A 100 -22.13 7.96 -15.33
C LEU A 100 -22.57 6.72 -16.14
N PRO A 101 -22.29 5.49 -15.67
CA PRO A 101 -22.87 4.31 -16.27
C PRO A 101 -24.38 4.36 -16.04
N GLY A 102 -25.14 4.47 -17.13
CA GLY A 102 -26.58 4.27 -17.19
C GLY A 102 -26.88 2.92 -17.81
#